data_AF-A0A0P0NCX9-F1
#
_entry.id   AF-A0A0P0NCX9-F1
#
_cell.length_a   1.000
_cell.length_b   1.000
_cell.length_c   1.000
_cell.angle_alpha   90.00
_cell.angle_beta   90.00
_cell.angle_gamma   90.00
#
_symmetry.space_group_name_H-M   'P 1'
#
loop_
_entity.id
_entity.type
_entity.pdbx_description
1 polymer ?
#
loop_
_entity_poly.entity_id
_entity_poly.type
_entity_poly.pdbx_seq_one_letter_code
_entity_poly.pdbx_strand_id
1 'polypeptide(L)'
;MKLTKMKTTSKIKFTTAAMALVILMASCSKKDDKIFEESSTIRLETAKQELRADLKSSPEGWKLVYFPMSTEALTVVPGANKSYSFLFKFTDDTHVQMKSTLDLTRLETSEYALKLGSTLKLEFSTYSILHDLADASFAEPGMGGRARGGEFEFLSYGRADRDLIFQTNRKHVELRFERATKEDWVDMNATISNILATDFVAPGYVFSASREGTKLKDSILTLTKTGTKTVTLYTKTTNPTTGVVTKTLTRRAGLGYGTKGIYIMPGIEFEGKTFYFFQWDATNKKFVSKIGDITAEIAGTSDPKFL
;
A
#
# COMPACT_ATOMS: atom_id res chain seq x y z
N MET A 1 -77.93 22.72 50.55
CA MET A 1 -76.88 21.66 50.49
C MET A 1 -76.15 21.73 49.16
N LYS A 2 -74.94 22.29 49.09
CA LYS A 2 -73.79 21.75 48.33
C LYS A 2 -72.55 22.66 48.42
N LEU A 3 -71.42 21.96 48.49
CA LEU A 3 -70.09 22.32 48.97
C LEU A 3 -69.35 23.47 48.26
N THR A 4 -68.59 24.21 49.08
CA THR A 4 -67.45 25.07 48.77
C THR A 4 -66.31 24.28 48.09
N LYS A 5 -65.80 24.74 46.94
CA LYS A 5 -64.59 24.16 46.30
C LYS A 5 -63.32 24.94 46.69
N MET A 6 -62.37 24.18 47.24
CA MET A 6 -61.07 24.59 47.75
C MET A 6 -60.08 24.96 46.62
N LYS A 7 -59.30 26.03 46.82
CA LYS A 7 -58.20 26.47 45.92
C LYS A 7 -57.05 25.46 45.98
N THR A 8 -56.82 24.72 44.90
CA THR A 8 -55.76 23.70 44.81
C THR A 8 -54.91 23.81 43.54
N THR A 9 -54.49 25.03 43.17
CA THR A 9 -53.73 25.25 41.92
C THR A 9 -52.32 25.84 42.09
N SER A 10 -51.93 26.23 43.31
CA SER A 10 -50.60 26.81 43.57
C SER A 10 -49.56 25.79 44.05
N LYS A 11 -49.96 24.76 44.83
CA LYS A 11 -49.00 23.78 45.38
C LYS A 11 -48.48 22.79 44.33
N ILE A 12 -49.27 22.48 43.29
CA ILE A 12 -48.92 21.49 42.26
C ILE A 12 -47.79 21.99 41.36
N LYS A 13 -47.77 23.28 40.98
CA LYS A 13 -46.69 23.86 40.15
C LYS A 13 -45.34 23.91 40.88
N PHE A 14 -45.34 24.08 42.20
CA PHE A 14 -44.13 24.09 43.01
C PHE A 14 -43.55 22.69 43.24
N THR A 15 -44.41 21.65 43.28
CA THR A 15 -43.97 20.25 43.41
C THR A 15 -43.41 19.68 42.10
N THR A 16 -43.96 20.07 40.94
CA THR A 16 -43.42 19.61 39.63
C THR A 16 -42.05 20.24 39.33
N ALA A 17 -41.82 21.49 39.73
CA ALA A 17 -40.54 22.16 39.57
C ALA A 17 -39.43 21.57 40.45
N ALA A 18 -39.76 21.15 41.69
CA ALA A 18 -38.81 20.50 42.59
C ALA A 18 -38.41 19.09 42.11
N MET A 19 -39.34 18.33 41.51
CA MET A 19 -39.06 17.00 40.96
C MET A 19 -38.14 17.07 39.72
N ALA A 20 -38.33 18.08 38.85
CA ALA A 20 -37.48 18.28 37.67
C ALA A 20 -36.03 18.65 38.03
N LEU A 21 -35.83 19.40 39.14
CA LEU A 21 -34.50 19.79 39.60
C LEU A 21 -33.71 18.63 40.22
N VAL A 22 -34.39 17.65 40.84
CA VAL A 22 -33.75 16.43 41.38
C VAL A 22 -33.35 15.46 40.26
N ILE A 23 -34.14 15.37 39.18
CA ILE A 23 -33.81 14.54 38.00
C ILE A 23 -32.60 15.11 37.24
N LEU A 24 -32.44 16.44 37.18
CA LEU A 24 -31.27 17.08 36.58
C LEU A 24 -29.97 16.86 37.38
N MET A 25 -30.05 16.69 38.71
CA MET A 25 -28.88 16.37 39.54
C MET A 25 -28.50 14.87 39.49
N ALA A 26 -29.45 13.97 39.23
CA ALA A 26 -29.18 12.55 39.01
C ALA A 26 -28.58 12.25 37.62
N SER A 27 -28.78 13.14 36.64
CA SER A 27 -28.12 13.04 35.31
C SER A 27 -26.64 13.42 35.33
N CYS A 28 -26.12 13.90 36.47
CA CYS A 28 -24.72 14.29 36.63
C CYS A 28 -23.90 13.29 37.44
N SER A 29 -24.42 12.09 37.76
CA SER A 29 -23.56 10.96 38.08
C SER A 29 -23.02 10.40 36.76
N LYS A 30 -22.01 11.06 36.19
CA LYS A 30 -21.12 10.43 35.24
C LYS A 30 -20.43 9.29 35.98
N LYS A 31 -21.06 8.11 35.98
CA LYS A 31 -20.26 6.89 35.95
C LYS A 31 -19.52 6.98 34.63
N ASP A 32 -18.28 7.46 34.71
CA ASP A 32 -17.32 7.30 33.63
C ASP A 32 -17.14 5.79 33.50
N ASP A 33 -18.05 5.14 32.77
CA ASP A 33 -17.79 3.84 32.18
C ASP A 33 -16.64 4.09 31.21
N LYS A 34 -15.42 4.02 31.75
CA LYS A 34 -14.20 4.13 30.97
C LYS A 34 -14.31 3.06 29.88
N ILE A 35 -14.57 3.51 28.64
CA ILE A 35 -14.64 2.65 27.45
C ILE A 35 -13.34 1.83 27.30
N PHE A 36 -12.23 2.36 27.85
CA PHE A 36 -10.94 1.68 27.96
C PHE A 36 -10.42 1.77 29.40
N GLU A 37 -9.98 0.65 29.97
CA GLU A 37 -9.44 0.61 31.33
C GLU A 37 -8.17 1.46 31.49
N GLU A 38 -7.35 1.55 30.43
CA GLU A 38 -6.10 2.30 30.38
C GLU A 38 -6.26 3.75 29.88
N SER A 39 -5.32 4.63 30.27
CA SER A 39 -5.26 5.99 29.74
C SER A 39 -4.85 6.01 28.26
N SER A 40 -5.23 7.06 27.53
CA SER A 40 -4.84 7.26 26.13
C SER A 40 -3.33 7.28 25.94
N THR A 41 -2.59 7.86 26.89
CA THR A 41 -1.12 7.91 26.87
C THR A 41 -0.50 6.51 26.98
N ILE A 42 -0.99 5.68 27.90
CA ILE A 42 -0.47 4.31 28.08
C ILE A 42 -0.67 3.51 26.79
N ARG A 43 -1.89 3.54 26.24
CA ARG A 43 -2.22 2.84 24.99
C ARG A 43 -1.36 3.29 23.81
N LEU A 44 -1.07 4.59 23.71
CA LEU A 44 -0.21 5.12 22.66
C LEU A 44 1.23 4.62 22.79
N GLU A 45 1.79 4.63 24.01
CA GLU A 45 3.15 4.13 24.24
C GLU A 45 3.25 2.62 24.02
N THR A 46 2.23 1.85 24.42
CA THR A 46 2.14 0.42 24.10
C THR A 46 2.13 0.19 22.59
N ALA A 47 1.30 0.91 21.84
CA ALA A 47 1.25 0.78 20.37
C ALA A 47 2.60 1.16 19.71
N LYS A 48 3.31 2.17 20.23
CA LYS A 48 4.68 2.50 19.75
C LYS A 48 5.66 1.37 20.04
N GLN A 49 5.60 0.75 21.21
CA GLN A 49 6.47 -0.38 21.58
C GLN A 49 6.20 -1.60 20.69
N GLU A 50 4.94 -1.93 20.44
CA GLU A 50 4.54 -3.00 19.51
C GLU A 50 5.07 -2.75 18.10
N LEU A 51 4.90 -1.53 17.58
CA LEU A 51 5.40 -1.18 16.25
C LEU A 51 6.93 -1.22 16.18
N ARG A 52 7.65 -0.78 17.23
CA ARG A 52 9.12 -0.96 17.29
C ARG A 52 9.54 -2.43 17.29
N ALA A 53 8.84 -3.26 18.06
CA ALA A 53 9.10 -4.70 18.08
C ALA A 53 8.90 -5.30 16.67
N ASP A 54 7.87 -4.86 15.95
CA ASP A 54 7.63 -5.27 14.57
C ASP A 54 8.71 -4.85 13.61
N LEU A 55 9.08 -3.57 13.63
CA LEU A 55 10.14 -3.03 12.77
C LEU A 55 11.45 -3.81 12.96
N LYS A 56 11.74 -4.27 14.19
CA LYS A 56 12.92 -5.08 14.52
C LYS A 56 12.72 -6.59 14.37
N SER A 57 11.51 -7.07 14.09
CA SER A 57 11.20 -8.51 14.05
C SER A 57 11.78 -9.24 12.83
N SER A 58 12.31 -8.53 11.85
CA SER A 58 12.96 -9.09 10.67
C SER A 58 14.48 -8.97 10.78
N PRO A 59 15.23 -10.09 10.93
CA PRO A 59 16.68 -10.05 11.15
C PRO A 59 17.47 -9.37 10.03
N GLU A 60 17.02 -9.52 8.78
CA GLU A 60 17.60 -8.86 7.62
C GLU A 60 16.85 -7.58 7.24
N GLY A 61 15.92 -7.13 8.08
CA GLY A 61 15.12 -5.94 7.86
C GLY A 61 13.97 -6.15 6.87
N TRP A 62 13.55 -5.07 6.26
CA TRP A 62 12.36 -4.98 5.42
C TRP A 62 12.71 -4.46 4.04
N LYS A 63 12.15 -5.09 3.01
CA LYS A 63 12.19 -4.62 1.64
C LYS A 63 10.89 -3.90 1.30
N LEU A 64 11.00 -2.74 0.71
CA LEU A 64 9.88 -1.97 0.16
C LEU A 64 10.09 -1.75 -1.32
N VAL A 65 9.08 -2.01 -2.14
CA VAL A 65 9.03 -1.55 -3.53
C VAL A 65 8.20 -0.27 -3.57
N TYR A 66 8.85 0.86 -3.85
CA TYR A 66 8.23 2.17 -3.74
C TYR A 66 8.06 2.84 -5.11
N PHE A 67 6.84 3.26 -5.40
CA PHE A 67 6.48 4.10 -6.54
C PHE A 67 6.13 5.49 -6.00
N PRO A 68 7.07 6.45 -6.05
CA PRO A 68 6.90 7.72 -5.33
C PRO A 68 5.90 8.66 -6.01
N MET A 69 5.75 8.59 -7.33
CA MET A 69 4.80 9.41 -8.07
C MET A 69 3.37 8.86 -8.01
N SER A 70 2.40 9.77 -8.05
CA SER A 70 0.99 9.41 -8.08
C SER A 70 0.59 8.80 -9.42
N THR A 71 -0.55 8.11 -9.46
CA THR A 71 -1.04 7.47 -10.68
C THR A 71 -1.39 8.48 -11.77
N GLU A 72 -1.84 9.69 -11.40
CA GLU A 72 -2.14 10.77 -12.34
C GLU A 72 -0.86 11.27 -13.04
N ALA A 73 0.25 11.37 -12.30
CA ALA A 73 1.53 11.81 -12.82
C ALA A 73 2.09 10.86 -13.90
N LEU A 74 1.70 9.58 -13.90
CA LEU A 74 2.16 8.58 -14.87
C LEU A 74 1.84 8.92 -16.33
N THR A 75 0.83 9.75 -16.56
CA THR A 75 0.38 10.13 -17.91
C THR A 75 1.06 11.36 -18.45
N VAL A 76 1.62 12.22 -17.57
CA VAL A 76 2.11 13.56 -17.93
C VAL A 76 3.56 13.81 -17.53
N VAL A 77 4.13 13.03 -16.61
CA VAL A 77 5.50 13.18 -16.14
C VAL A 77 6.36 12.00 -16.64
N PRO A 78 7.38 12.26 -17.48
CA PRO A 78 8.36 11.25 -17.85
C PRO A 78 8.99 10.61 -16.61
N GLY A 79 9.08 9.27 -16.60
CA GLY A 79 9.70 8.52 -15.51
C GLY A 79 8.87 8.38 -14.23
N ALA A 80 7.64 8.90 -14.19
CA ALA A 80 6.78 8.73 -13.01
C ALA A 80 6.42 7.27 -12.69
N ASN A 81 6.56 6.37 -13.67
CA ASN A 81 6.35 4.93 -13.49
C ASN A 81 7.54 4.17 -12.90
N LYS A 82 8.65 4.85 -12.57
CA LYS A 82 9.83 4.21 -12.00
C LYS A 82 9.55 3.74 -10.57
N SER A 83 9.88 2.48 -10.30
CA SER A 83 9.94 1.92 -8.95
C SER A 83 11.35 1.99 -8.39
N TYR A 84 11.45 2.16 -7.08
CA TYR A 84 12.70 2.02 -6.34
C TYR A 84 12.53 0.97 -5.25
N SER A 85 13.46 0.03 -5.14
CA SER A 85 13.48 -0.89 -3.99
C SER A 85 14.30 -0.25 -2.87
N PHE A 86 13.81 -0.33 -1.64
CA PHE A 86 14.49 0.09 -0.42
C PHE A 86 14.64 -1.11 0.52
N LEU A 87 15.76 -1.17 1.22
CA LEU A 87 15.96 -2.05 2.36
C LEU A 87 16.06 -1.19 3.62
N PHE A 88 15.39 -1.62 4.69
CA PHE A 88 15.36 -0.97 5.99
C PHE A 88 15.73 -1.98 7.07
N LYS A 89 16.88 -1.82 7.72
CA LYS A 89 17.27 -2.62 8.89
C LYS A 89 17.26 -1.75 10.14
N PHE A 90 16.21 -1.89 10.94
CA PHE A 90 16.05 -1.18 12.20
C PHE A 90 17.03 -1.76 13.22
N THR A 91 18.06 -0.99 13.57
CA THR A 91 19.16 -1.44 14.44
C THR A 91 18.81 -1.26 15.91
N ASP A 92 17.98 -0.27 16.22
CA ASP A 92 17.48 0.02 17.56
C ASP A 92 16.13 0.79 17.48
N ASP A 93 15.74 1.43 18.59
CA ASP A 93 14.46 2.15 18.73
C ASP A 93 14.42 3.51 18.02
N THR A 94 15.55 3.97 17.51
CA THR A 94 15.76 5.29 16.88
C THR A 94 16.53 5.25 15.57
N HIS A 95 17.26 4.18 15.24
CA HIS A 95 18.10 4.11 14.04
C HIS A 95 17.69 3.01 13.07
N VAL A 96 17.88 3.29 11.79
CA VAL A 96 17.64 2.38 10.67
C VAL A 96 18.75 2.51 9.64
N GLN A 97 19.29 1.38 9.20
CA GLN A 97 20.17 1.31 8.03
C GLN A 97 19.34 1.19 6.76
N MET A 98 19.68 1.99 5.75
CA MET A 98 18.98 2.06 4.47
C MET A 98 19.91 1.81 3.29
N LYS A 99 19.41 1.04 2.31
CA LYS A 99 20.01 0.86 0.98
C LYS A 99 18.91 0.93 -0.07
N SER A 100 19.20 1.45 -1.26
CA SER A 100 18.20 1.58 -2.33
C SER A 100 18.75 1.28 -3.71
N THR A 101 17.89 0.83 -4.62
CA THR A 101 18.20 0.77 -6.06
C THR A 101 18.32 2.16 -6.70
N LEU A 102 17.97 3.22 -5.97
CA LEU A 102 18.20 4.60 -6.38
C LEU A 102 19.70 4.90 -6.55
N ASP A 103 20.51 4.42 -5.62
CA ASP A 103 21.96 4.45 -5.64
C ASP A 103 22.48 3.26 -4.81
N LEU A 104 22.93 2.21 -5.51
CA LEU A 104 23.36 0.96 -4.90
C LEU A 104 24.69 1.07 -4.13
N THR A 105 25.41 2.19 -4.29
CA THR A 105 26.70 2.41 -3.63
C THR A 105 26.54 2.95 -2.20
N ARG A 106 25.35 3.46 -1.87
CA ARG A 106 25.06 4.09 -0.57
C ARG A 106 24.41 3.10 0.40
N LEU A 107 25.03 3.00 1.58
CA LEU A 107 24.47 2.38 2.77
C LEU A 107 24.53 3.42 3.89
N GLU A 108 23.37 3.92 4.31
CA GLU A 108 23.28 5.05 5.22
C GLU A 108 22.54 4.67 6.48
N THR A 109 22.87 5.30 7.60
CA THR A 109 22.09 5.22 8.83
C THR A 109 21.29 6.50 8.97
N SER A 110 19.99 6.36 9.21
CA SER A 110 19.05 7.44 9.44
C SER A 110 18.37 7.24 10.79
N GLU A 111 17.92 8.32 11.40
CA GLU A 111 17.08 8.29 12.58
C GLU A 111 15.61 8.13 12.16
N TYR A 112 14.82 7.43 12.96
CA TYR A 112 13.39 7.34 12.81
C TYR A 112 12.66 7.61 14.13
N ALA A 113 11.44 8.10 14.01
CA ALA A 113 10.54 8.34 15.12
C ALA A 113 9.15 7.77 14.83
N LEU A 114 8.45 7.37 15.89
CA LEU A 114 7.03 7.01 15.84
C LEU A 114 6.21 8.17 16.41
N LYS A 115 5.46 8.85 15.55
CA LYS A 115 4.60 9.97 15.93
C LYS A 115 3.13 9.62 15.72
N LEU A 116 2.26 10.24 16.52
CA LEU A 116 0.81 10.10 16.33
C LEU A 116 0.32 11.15 15.32
N GLY A 117 -0.39 10.71 14.29
CA GLY A 117 -1.18 11.55 13.38
C GLY A 117 -2.63 11.05 13.35
N SER A 118 -3.13 10.70 12.16
CA SER A 118 -4.38 9.93 12.01
C SER A 118 -4.24 8.49 12.53
N THR A 119 -3.03 7.94 12.48
CA THR A 119 -2.58 6.68 13.08
C THR A 119 -1.12 6.86 13.51
N LEU A 120 -0.48 5.82 14.05
CA LEU A 120 0.97 5.82 14.25
C LEU A 120 1.69 5.98 12.92
N LYS A 121 2.62 6.92 12.86
CA LYS A 121 3.41 7.29 11.70
C LYS A 121 4.87 6.98 11.95
N LEU A 122 5.45 6.17 11.08
CA LEU A 122 6.91 5.99 10.96
C LEU A 122 7.47 7.16 10.17
N GLU A 123 8.28 7.99 10.80
CA GLU A 123 8.92 9.15 10.19
C GLU A 123 10.43 8.97 10.23
N PHE A 124 11.11 9.18 9.10
CA PHE A 124 12.58 9.23 9.06
C PHE A 124 13.01 10.68 9.25
N SER A 125 13.66 10.97 10.38
CA SER A 125 13.88 12.34 10.87
C SER A 125 15.21 12.95 10.42
N THR A 126 16.20 12.13 10.04
CA THR A 126 17.46 12.62 9.46
C THR A 126 17.58 12.26 7.99
N TYR A 127 18.23 13.14 7.24
CA TYR A 127 18.39 13.01 5.79
C TYR A 127 19.04 11.67 5.41
N SER A 128 18.52 11.05 4.34
CA SER A 128 18.95 9.75 3.83
C SER A 128 18.56 9.60 2.36
N ILE A 129 19.00 8.53 1.71
CA ILE A 129 18.63 8.17 0.33
C ILE A 129 17.11 8.17 0.04
N LEU A 130 16.25 8.00 1.05
CA LEU A 130 14.79 8.13 0.88
C LEU A 130 14.37 9.58 0.59
N HIS A 131 15.05 10.55 1.20
CA HIS A 131 14.78 11.98 1.07
C HIS A 131 15.15 12.52 -0.31
N ASP A 132 16.12 11.91 -1.00
CA ASP A 132 16.48 12.28 -2.38
C ASP A 132 15.28 12.18 -3.34
N LEU A 133 14.32 11.30 -3.04
CA LEU A 133 13.09 11.20 -3.85
C LEU A 133 12.18 12.43 -3.69
N ALA A 134 12.32 13.18 -2.60
CA ALA A 134 11.56 14.40 -2.31
C ALA A 134 12.36 15.68 -2.56
N ASP A 135 13.69 15.59 -2.72
CA ASP A 135 14.58 16.73 -2.98
C ASP A 135 14.60 17.09 -4.48
N ALA A 136 14.28 18.35 -4.77
CA ALA A 136 14.24 18.90 -6.12
C ALA A 136 15.60 18.89 -6.82
N SER A 137 16.70 18.85 -6.08
CA SER A 137 18.07 18.75 -6.60
C SER A 137 18.31 17.44 -7.36
N PHE A 138 17.51 16.40 -7.07
CA PHE A 138 17.57 15.10 -7.74
C PHE A 138 16.47 14.90 -8.80
N ALA A 139 15.76 15.97 -9.16
CA ALA A 139 14.73 15.93 -10.19
C ALA A 139 15.34 15.64 -11.58
N GLU A 140 14.71 14.75 -12.33
CA GLU A 140 15.05 14.51 -13.73
C GLU A 140 14.39 15.60 -14.62
N PRO A 141 14.93 15.87 -15.82
CA PRO A 141 14.30 16.78 -16.79
C PRO A 141 12.83 16.40 -17.06
N GLY A 142 11.94 17.39 -17.05
CA GLY A 142 10.50 17.18 -17.31
C GLY A 142 9.65 16.90 -16.07
N MET A 143 10.22 16.87 -14.86
CA MET A 143 9.46 16.63 -13.62
C MET A 143 8.77 17.89 -13.04
N GLY A 144 9.07 19.08 -13.57
CA GLY A 144 8.37 20.32 -13.24
C GLY A 144 8.44 20.71 -11.76
N GLY A 145 9.61 20.55 -11.13
CA GLY A 145 9.85 20.91 -9.72
C GLY A 145 9.27 19.93 -8.69
N ARG A 146 8.66 18.81 -9.11
CA ARG A 146 8.02 17.83 -8.21
C ARG A 146 8.98 16.83 -7.54
N ALA A 147 10.29 17.05 -7.68
CA ALA A 147 11.31 16.04 -7.40
C ALA A 147 10.91 14.70 -8.03
N ARG A 148 11.15 13.57 -7.33
CA ARG A 148 10.64 12.25 -7.72
C ARG A 148 9.36 11.86 -6.98
N GLY A 149 8.75 12.79 -6.24
CA GLY A 149 7.48 12.60 -5.54
C GLY A 149 7.57 11.83 -4.21
N GLY A 150 8.78 11.61 -3.70
CA GLY A 150 9.03 10.78 -2.51
C GLY A 150 8.37 11.28 -1.23
N GLU A 151 8.20 10.36 -0.29
CA GLU A 151 7.73 10.60 1.07
C GLU A 151 8.63 9.80 2.03
N PHE A 152 8.82 10.35 3.22
CA PHE A 152 9.65 9.79 4.29
C PHE A 152 8.86 9.64 5.59
N GLU A 153 7.53 9.59 5.43
CA GLU A 153 6.54 9.45 6.49
C GLU A 153 5.49 8.43 6.06
N PHE A 154 5.34 7.37 6.84
CA PHE A 154 4.48 6.24 6.50
C PHE A 154 3.52 5.91 7.66
N LEU A 155 2.23 5.90 7.36
CA LEU A 155 1.15 5.63 8.31
C LEU A 155 0.97 4.12 8.51
N SER A 156 1.01 3.63 9.75
CA SER A 156 0.93 2.21 10.08
C SER A 156 -0.52 1.72 10.12
N TYR A 157 -0.78 0.58 9.48
CA TYR A 157 -2.07 -0.11 9.43
C TYR A 157 -1.99 -1.59 9.86
N GLY A 158 -0.91 -1.98 10.53
CA GLY A 158 -0.74 -3.32 11.09
C GLY A 158 0.02 -4.26 10.15
N ARG A 159 -0.46 -5.51 10.04
CA ARG A 159 0.23 -6.61 9.35
C ARG A 159 -0.72 -7.35 8.43
N ALA A 160 -0.19 -7.87 7.32
CA ALA A 160 -0.87 -8.88 6.51
C ALA A 160 0.13 -10.01 6.22
N ASP A 161 -0.23 -11.23 6.61
CA ASP A 161 0.66 -12.37 6.68
C ASP A 161 1.86 -12.10 7.62
N ARG A 162 3.07 -11.98 7.07
CA ARG A 162 4.31 -11.66 7.79
C ARG A 162 4.88 -10.29 7.45
N ASP A 163 4.15 -9.52 6.64
CA ASP A 163 4.58 -8.25 6.08
C ASP A 163 3.91 -7.11 6.85
N LEU A 164 4.61 -5.97 7.01
CA LEU A 164 4.03 -4.78 7.63
C LEU A 164 3.30 -3.95 6.59
N ILE A 165 2.13 -3.45 6.95
CA ILE A 165 1.27 -2.64 6.07
C ILE A 165 1.33 -1.20 6.52
N PHE A 166 1.76 -0.36 5.59
CA PHE A 166 1.79 1.09 5.75
C PHE A 166 1.03 1.77 4.62
N GLN A 167 0.82 3.08 4.74
CA GLN A 167 0.45 3.93 3.63
C GLN A 167 1.37 5.15 3.57
N THR A 168 1.53 5.71 2.37
CA THR A 168 2.11 7.05 2.23
C THR A 168 1.25 8.08 2.97
N ASN A 169 1.88 9.03 3.65
CA ASN A 169 1.19 10.04 4.45
C ASN A 169 0.33 10.98 3.59
N ARG A 170 0.82 11.42 2.43
CA ARG A 170 0.15 12.42 1.58
C ARG A 170 -0.78 11.83 0.54
N LYS A 171 -0.44 10.65 -0.01
CA LYS A 171 -1.17 10.04 -1.13
C LYS A 171 -2.04 8.86 -0.72
N HIS A 172 -1.92 8.38 0.53
CA HIS A 172 -2.64 7.21 1.04
C HIS A 172 -2.51 5.95 0.17
N VAL A 173 -1.34 5.79 -0.47
CA VAL A 173 -1.02 4.61 -1.27
C VAL A 173 -0.47 3.55 -0.34
N GLU A 174 -1.02 2.34 -0.40
CA GLU A 174 -0.54 1.20 0.39
C GLU A 174 0.91 0.85 0.06
N LEU A 175 1.69 0.61 1.12
CA LEU A 175 3.08 0.20 1.08
C LEU A 175 3.21 -1.10 1.88
N ARG A 176 3.76 -2.12 1.25
CA ARG A 176 4.04 -3.40 1.88
C ARG A 176 5.53 -3.51 2.16
N PHE A 177 5.87 -3.60 3.45
CA PHE A 177 7.22 -3.88 3.92
C PHE A 177 7.32 -5.39 4.04
N GLU A 178 7.97 -6.00 3.07
CA GLU A 178 8.19 -7.44 3.01
C GLU A 178 9.45 -7.81 3.78
N ARG A 179 9.48 -8.98 4.41
CA ARG A 179 10.71 -9.43 5.08
C ARG A 179 11.84 -9.59 4.07
N ALA A 180 12.91 -8.84 4.24
CA ALA A 180 14.10 -8.97 3.40
C ALA A 180 14.84 -10.27 3.71
N THR A 181 15.62 -10.74 2.75
CA THR A 181 16.58 -11.84 2.92
C THR A 181 18.01 -11.33 2.84
N LYS A 182 18.99 -12.20 3.11
CA LYS A 182 20.42 -11.87 2.95
C LYS A 182 20.75 -11.54 1.50
N GLU A 183 20.13 -12.25 0.57
CA GLU A 183 20.31 -12.08 -0.87
C GLU A 183 19.83 -10.70 -1.33
N ASP A 184 18.76 -10.14 -0.74
CA ASP A 184 18.30 -8.80 -1.09
C ASP A 184 19.38 -7.73 -0.83
N TRP A 185 20.23 -7.90 0.19
CA TRP A 185 21.33 -6.96 0.48
C TRP A 185 22.46 -7.01 -0.56
N VAL A 186 22.61 -8.15 -1.23
CA VAL A 186 23.55 -8.35 -2.35
C VAL A 186 22.96 -7.78 -3.64
N ASP A 187 21.76 -8.23 -4.01
CA ASP A 187 21.02 -7.73 -5.16
C ASP A 187 19.51 -7.74 -4.86
N MET A 188 18.98 -6.55 -4.64
CA MET A 188 17.57 -6.30 -4.32
C MET A 188 16.60 -6.74 -5.42
N ASN A 189 17.08 -7.05 -6.63
CA ASN A 189 16.25 -7.45 -7.76
C ASN A 189 16.47 -8.91 -8.17
N ALA A 190 17.48 -9.60 -7.64
CA ALA A 190 17.94 -10.90 -8.14
C ALA A 190 16.82 -11.93 -8.23
N THR A 191 16.07 -12.16 -7.15
CA THR A 191 15.03 -13.21 -7.09
C THR A 191 14.06 -13.12 -8.26
N ILE A 192 13.42 -11.95 -8.43
CA ILE A 192 12.42 -11.75 -9.48
C ILE A 192 13.05 -11.61 -10.85
N SER A 193 14.22 -10.98 -10.95
CA SER A 193 14.91 -10.83 -12.25
C SER A 193 15.33 -12.20 -12.80
N ASN A 194 15.81 -13.09 -11.92
CA ASN A 194 16.16 -14.47 -12.28
C ASN A 194 14.92 -15.24 -12.72
N ILE A 195 13.83 -15.24 -11.93
CA ILE A 195 12.55 -15.85 -12.33
C ILE A 195 12.11 -15.36 -13.72
N LEU A 196 12.18 -14.05 -13.96
CA LEU A 196 11.79 -13.45 -15.23
C LEU A 196 12.72 -13.84 -16.39
N ALA A 197 13.97 -14.18 -16.11
CA ALA A 197 14.98 -14.55 -17.09
C ALA A 197 15.03 -16.07 -17.36
N THR A 198 14.68 -16.91 -16.38
CA THR A 198 14.81 -18.37 -16.49
C THR A 198 13.48 -19.07 -16.71
N ASP A 199 12.45 -18.65 -15.98
CA ASP A 199 11.18 -19.38 -15.90
C ASP A 199 10.02 -18.67 -16.61
N PHE A 200 10.14 -17.36 -16.81
CA PHE A 200 9.12 -16.54 -17.45
C PHE A 200 9.57 -16.06 -18.85
N VAL A 201 9.87 -17.01 -19.75
CA VAL A 201 10.51 -16.78 -21.06
C VAL A 201 9.65 -17.15 -22.28
N ALA A 202 8.33 -17.18 -22.10
CA ALA A 202 7.40 -17.46 -23.19
C ALA A 202 7.48 -16.42 -24.32
N PRO A 203 7.09 -16.78 -25.57
CA PRO A 203 7.11 -15.86 -26.71
C PRO A 203 6.12 -14.70 -26.56
N GLY A 204 5.08 -14.85 -25.74
CA GLY A 204 4.18 -13.77 -25.35
C GLY A 204 3.63 -13.95 -23.93
N TYR A 205 2.93 -12.93 -23.44
CA TYR A 205 2.32 -12.95 -22.11
C TYR A 205 0.88 -12.47 -22.16
N VAL A 206 0.06 -13.00 -21.26
CA VAL A 206 -1.37 -12.69 -21.16
C VAL A 206 -1.67 -12.34 -19.71
N PHE A 207 -2.41 -11.25 -19.54
CA PHE A 207 -3.16 -11.02 -18.32
C PHE A 207 -4.53 -11.69 -18.45
N SER A 208 -4.94 -12.45 -17.44
CA SER A 208 -6.29 -13.02 -17.37
C SER A 208 -6.94 -12.75 -16.01
N ALA A 209 -8.25 -12.58 -16.00
CA ALA A 209 -9.05 -12.53 -14.78
C ALA A 209 -10.08 -13.64 -14.82
N SER A 210 -10.27 -14.32 -13.70
CA SER A 210 -11.18 -15.46 -13.56
C SER A 210 -11.94 -15.42 -12.23
N ARG A 211 -13.10 -16.05 -12.22
CA ARG A 211 -13.92 -16.31 -11.02
C ARG A 211 -14.15 -17.81 -10.95
N GLU A 212 -13.75 -18.43 -9.84
CA GLU A 212 -13.95 -19.88 -9.61
C GLU A 212 -13.44 -20.75 -10.79
N GLY A 213 -12.29 -20.39 -11.36
CA GLY A 213 -11.69 -21.10 -12.51
C GLY A 213 -12.29 -20.74 -13.88
N THR A 214 -13.42 -20.03 -13.93
CA THR A 214 -14.00 -19.54 -15.18
C THR A 214 -13.32 -18.24 -15.59
N LYS A 215 -12.64 -18.24 -16.74
CA LYS A 215 -11.99 -17.04 -17.29
C LYS A 215 -13.04 -16.03 -17.76
N LEU A 216 -12.96 -14.81 -17.23
CA LEU A 216 -13.88 -13.70 -17.51
C LEU A 216 -13.28 -12.69 -18.50
N LYS A 217 -11.96 -12.47 -18.45
CA LYS A 217 -11.25 -11.54 -19.32
C LYS A 217 -9.84 -12.03 -19.61
N ASP A 218 -9.34 -11.71 -20.81
CA ASP A 218 -7.91 -11.75 -21.11
C ASP A 218 -7.45 -10.49 -21.88
N SER A 219 -6.15 -10.22 -21.85
CA SER A 219 -5.51 -9.09 -22.53
C SER A 219 -4.06 -9.45 -22.86
N ILE A 220 -3.54 -8.95 -23.98
CA ILE A 220 -2.13 -9.14 -24.32
C ILE A 220 -1.28 -8.28 -23.41
N LEU A 221 -0.15 -8.81 -22.95
CA LEU A 221 0.73 -8.15 -22.00
C LEU A 221 2.17 -8.15 -22.52
N THR A 222 2.84 -7.01 -22.35
CA THR A 222 4.29 -6.88 -22.59
C THR A 222 4.98 -6.41 -21.32
N LEU A 223 6.08 -7.08 -20.97
CA LEU A 223 6.96 -6.73 -19.85
C LEU A 223 8.27 -6.17 -20.39
N THR A 224 8.57 -4.92 -20.06
CA THR A 224 9.94 -4.41 -20.12
C THR A 224 10.59 -4.78 -18.79
N LYS A 225 11.53 -5.74 -18.79
CA LYS A 225 12.12 -6.34 -17.58
C LYS A 225 13.36 -5.60 -17.06
N THR A 226 13.93 -4.69 -17.86
CA THR A 226 15.15 -3.93 -17.58
C THR A 226 14.92 -2.43 -17.75
N GLY A 227 15.86 -1.59 -17.31
CA GLY A 227 15.75 -0.14 -17.44
C GLY A 227 14.56 0.42 -16.66
N THR A 228 13.63 1.08 -17.35
CA THR A 228 12.46 1.73 -16.75
C THR A 228 11.42 0.78 -16.17
N LYS A 229 11.56 -0.54 -16.40
CA LYS A 229 10.70 -1.64 -15.93
C LYS A 229 9.20 -1.33 -16.06
N THR A 230 8.54 -1.86 -17.08
CA THR A 230 7.13 -1.51 -17.36
C THR A 230 6.26 -2.71 -17.71
N VAL A 231 4.97 -2.57 -17.44
CA VAL A 231 3.92 -3.46 -17.93
C VAL A 231 3.05 -2.68 -18.91
N THR A 232 2.83 -3.22 -20.11
CA THR A 232 1.88 -2.65 -21.07
C THR A 232 0.78 -3.66 -21.36
N LEU A 233 -0.48 -3.24 -21.22
CA LEU A 233 -1.65 -4.04 -21.55
C LEU A 233 -2.24 -3.57 -22.87
N TYR A 234 -2.67 -4.54 -23.68
CA TYR A 234 -3.31 -4.31 -24.96
C TYR A 234 -4.63 -5.07 -25.06
N THR A 235 -5.62 -4.44 -25.66
CA THR A 235 -6.79 -5.15 -26.19
C THR A 235 -6.43 -5.76 -27.54
N LYS A 236 -6.97 -6.95 -27.80
CA LYS A 236 -6.87 -7.63 -29.10
C LYS A 236 -8.14 -7.38 -29.91
N THR A 237 -7.98 -7.04 -31.18
CA THR A 237 -9.06 -7.04 -32.15
C THR A 237 -8.66 -7.98 -33.27
N THR A 238 -9.45 -9.03 -33.48
CA THR A 238 -9.23 -9.97 -34.58
C THR A 238 -10.11 -9.57 -35.75
N ASN A 239 -9.51 -9.34 -36.91
CA ASN A 239 -10.27 -9.17 -38.13
C ASN A 239 -10.99 -10.50 -38.45
N PRO A 240 -12.33 -10.51 -38.55
CA PRO A 240 -13.09 -11.75 -38.73
C PRO A 240 -12.84 -12.42 -40.10
N THR A 241 -12.38 -11.66 -41.09
CA THR A 241 -12.16 -12.13 -42.46
C THR A 241 -10.73 -12.61 -42.67
N THR A 242 -9.74 -11.86 -42.18
CA THR A 242 -8.31 -12.17 -42.40
C THR A 242 -7.66 -12.91 -41.23
N GLY A 243 -8.33 -12.98 -40.07
CA GLY A 243 -7.77 -13.56 -38.85
C GLY A 243 -6.65 -12.73 -38.22
N VAL A 244 -6.28 -11.58 -38.80
CA VAL A 244 -5.20 -10.71 -38.32
C VAL A 244 -5.57 -10.14 -36.96
N VAL A 245 -4.68 -10.29 -35.99
CA VAL A 245 -4.80 -9.69 -34.65
C VAL A 245 -4.14 -8.33 -34.64
N THR A 246 -4.89 -7.30 -34.30
CA THR A 246 -4.38 -5.96 -34.02
C THR A 246 -4.33 -5.75 -32.51
N LYS A 247 -3.23 -5.17 -32.03
CA LYS A 247 -3.04 -4.81 -30.61
C LYS A 247 -3.25 -3.32 -30.44
N THR A 248 -4.19 -2.93 -29.59
CA THR A 248 -4.40 -1.52 -29.22
C THR A 248 -3.91 -1.32 -27.81
N LEU A 249 -2.95 -0.41 -27.62
CA LEU A 249 -2.43 -0.07 -26.29
C LEU A 249 -3.58 0.46 -25.44
N THR A 250 -3.83 -0.21 -24.32
CA THR A 250 -4.86 0.20 -23.37
C THR A 250 -4.24 0.95 -22.21
N ARG A 251 -3.10 0.46 -21.72
CA ARG A 251 -2.52 0.96 -20.48
C ARG A 251 -1.04 0.66 -20.36
N ARG A 252 -0.30 1.58 -19.74
CA ARG A 252 1.07 1.37 -19.28
C ARG A 252 1.14 1.53 -17.76
N ALA A 253 1.97 0.73 -17.12
CA ALA A 253 2.24 0.75 -15.69
C ALA A 253 3.74 0.55 -15.43
N GLY A 254 4.22 1.02 -14.29
CA GLY A 254 5.51 0.68 -13.72
C GLY A 254 5.54 -0.74 -13.19
N LEU A 255 6.70 -1.37 -13.23
CA LEU A 255 6.96 -2.72 -12.75
C LEU A 255 8.05 -2.68 -11.67
N GLY A 256 7.73 -3.18 -10.49
CA GLY A 256 8.63 -3.26 -9.35
C GLY A 256 8.81 -4.70 -8.87
N TYR A 257 9.97 -5.01 -8.29
CA TYR A 257 10.36 -6.37 -7.92
C TYR A 257 10.38 -6.53 -6.40
N GLY A 258 9.40 -7.27 -5.87
CA GLY A 258 9.33 -7.63 -4.46
C GLY A 258 10.25 -8.81 -4.12
N THR A 259 10.04 -9.41 -2.96
CA THR A 259 10.68 -10.65 -2.50
C THR A 259 9.94 -11.89 -3.03
N LYS A 260 8.61 -11.80 -3.17
CA LYS A 260 7.73 -12.94 -3.53
C LYS A 260 7.07 -12.79 -4.90
N GLY A 261 7.17 -11.63 -5.54
CA GLY A 261 6.43 -11.35 -6.77
C GLY A 261 6.72 -9.98 -7.36
N ILE A 262 5.84 -9.54 -8.25
CA ILE A 262 5.92 -8.25 -8.92
C ILE A 262 4.86 -7.28 -8.42
N TYR A 263 5.22 -6.01 -8.36
CA TYR A 263 4.29 -4.89 -8.14
C TYR A 263 4.05 -4.15 -9.44
N ILE A 264 2.80 -3.75 -9.69
CA ILE A 264 2.36 -3.01 -10.86
C ILE A 264 1.67 -1.73 -10.40
N MET A 265 2.18 -0.58 -10.85
CA MET A 265 1.62 0.74 -10.51
C MET A 265 1.35 1.58 -11.77
N PRO A 266 0.11 2.00 -12.06
CA PRO A 266 -1.07 1.75 -11.23
C PRO A 266 -1.46 0.26 -11.31
N GLY A 267 -2.18 -0.27 -10.33
CA GLY A 267 -2.61 -1.68 -10.31
C GLY A 267 -3.68 -1.99 -11.36
N ILE A 268 -3.70 -3.20 -11.90
CA ILE A 268 -4.64 -3.58 -12.98
C ILE A 268 -6.06 -3.65 -12.42
N GLU A 269 -7.03 -3.00 -13.05
CA GLU A 269 -8.41 -2.95 -12.57
C GLU A 269 -9.30 -3.96 -13.28
N PHE A 270 -10.12 -4.68 -12.52
CA PHE A 270 -11.15 -5.58 -13.04
C PHE A 270 -12.32 -5.69 -12.04
N GLU A 271 -13.55 -5.46 -12.51
CA GLU A 271 -14.78 -5.51 -11.69
C GLU A 271 -14.68 -4.73 -10.35
N GLY A 272 -14.15 -3.50 -10.39
CA GLY A 272 -14.02 -2.64 -9.22
C GLY A 272 -12.92 -3.03 -8.23
N LYS A 273 -12.10 -4.05 -8.55
CA LYS A 273 -10.92 -4.46 -7.77
C LYS A 273 -9.65 -4.03 -8.48
N THR A 274 -8.66 -3.61 -7.71
CA THR A 274 -7.37 -3.15 -8.23
C THR A 274 -6.24 -4.07 -7.75
N PHE A 275 -5.59 -4.75 -8.70
CA PHE A 275 -4.53 -5.72 -8.45
C PHE A 275 -3.16 -5.05 -8.57
N TYR A 276 -2.53 -4.75 -7.44
CA TYR A 276 -1.20 -4.11 -7.39
C TYR A 276 -0.05 -5.11 -7.29
N PHE A 277 -0.24 -6.23 -6.60
CA PHE A 277 0.80 -7.24 -6.35
C PHE A 277 0.40 -8.58 -6.96
N PHE A 278 1.33 -9.21 -7.67
CA PHE A 278 1.16 -10.57 -8.17
C PHE A 278 2.31 -11.45 -7.66
N GLN A 279 1.96 -12.45 -6.85
CA GLN A 279 2.89 -13.41 -6.29
C GLN A 279 3.34 -14.41 -7.36
N TRP A 280 4.61 -14.79 -7.33
CA TRP A 280 5.11 -15.86 -8.18
C TRP A 280 4.57 -17.23 -7.73
N ASP A 281 3.97 -17.96 -8.66
CA ASP A 281 3.60 -19.37 -8.54
C ASP A 281 4.62 -20.20 -9.32
N ALA A 282 5.58 -20.77 -8.59
CA ALA A 282 6.66 -21.56 -9.17
C ALA A 282 6.18 -22.88 -9.79
N THR A 283 5.09 -23.45 -9.29
CA THR A 283 4.53 -24.71 -9.78
C THR A 283 3.95 -24.52 -11.18
N ASN A 284 3.19 -23.44 -11.37
CA ASN A 284 2.51 -23.17 -12.64
C ASN A 284 3.24 -22.15 -13.52
N LYS A 285 4.42 -21.65 -13.08
CA LYS A 285 5.24 -20.66 -13.76
C LYS A 285 4.46 -19.40 -14.20
N LYS A 286 3.68 -18.84 -13.28
CA LYS A 286 2.85 -17.66 -13.51
C LYS A 286 2.86 -16.72 -12.32
N PHE A 287 2.46 -15.47 -12.52
CA PHE A 287 2.21 -14.53 -11.43
C PHE A 287 0.71 -14.47 -11.12
N VAL A 288 0.33 -14.51 -9.84
CA VAL A 288 -1.07 -14.64 -9.40
C VAL A 288 -1.38 -13.59 -8.35
N SER A 289 -2.56 -12.98 -8.45
CA SER A 289 -3.13 -12.08 -7.46
C SER A 289 -4.58 -12.46 -7.19
N LYS A 290 -5.01 -12.44 -5.92
CA LYS A 290 -6.36 -12.81 -5.53
C LYS A 290 -6.97 -11.75 -4.63
N ILE A 291 -8.15 -11.26 -5.00
CA ILE A 291 -8.93 -10.32 -4.20
C ILE A 291 -10.38 -10.84 -4.17
N GLY A 292 -10.81 -11.34 -3.01
CA GLY A 292 -12.09 -12.03 -2.86
C GLY A 292 -12.20 -13.27 -3.74
N ASP A 293 -13.24 -13.33 -4.56
CA ASP A 293 -13.58 -14.39 -5.52
C ASP A 293 -12.87 -14.28 -6.89
N ILE A 294 -12.14 -13.18 -7.13
CA ILE A 294 -11.44 -12.96 -8.39
C ILE A 294 -9.97 -13.35 -8.25
N THR A 295 -9.52 -14.18 -9.18
CA THR A 295 -8.10 -14.50 -9.40
C THR A 295 -7.64 -13.86 -10.70
N ALA A 296 -6.63 -13.01 -10.59
CA ALA A 296 -5.94 -12.39 -11.71
C ALA A 296 -4.57 -13.04 -11.92
N GLU A 297 -4.21 -13.33 -13.15
CA GLU A 297 -2.98 -14.05 -13.50
C GLU A 297 -2.22 -13.34 -14.63
N ILE A 298 -0.89 -13.44 -14.58
CA ILE A 298 0.00 -13.07 -15.68
C ILE A 298 0.81 -14.31 -16.02
N ALA A 299 0.57 -14.87 -17.20
CA ALA A 299 1.15 -16.13 -17.63
C ALA A 299 1.77 -16.01 -19.01
N GLY A 300 2.80 -16.82 -19.27
CA GLY A 300 3.35 -17.01 -20.60
C GLY A 300 2.35 -17.72 -21.53
N THR A 301 2.41 -17.41 -22.82
CA THR A 301 1.59 -18.07 -23.85
C THR A 301 2.41 -18.34 -25.12
N SER A 302 2.02 -19.39 -25.83
CA SER A 302 2.46 -19.69 -27.20
C SER A 302 1.32 -19.60 -28.21
N ASP A 303 0.11 -19.25 -27.79
CA ASP A 303 -1.05 -19.10 -28.67
C ASP A 303 -0.82 -17.90 -29.61
N PRO A 304 -0.75 -18.11 -30.94
CA PRO A 304 -0.53 -17.06 -31.92
C PRO A 304 -1.51 -15.89 -31.83
N LYS A 305 -2.70 -16.08 -31.26
CA LYS A 305 -3.69 -15.01 -31.06
C LYS A 305 -3.25 -13.95 -30.05
N PHE A 306 -2.21 -14.22 -29.28
CA PHE A 306 -1.67 -13.33 -28.25
C PHE A 306 -0.22 -12.90 -28.53
N LEU A 307 0.40 -13.43 -29.58
CA LEU A 307 1.75 -13.09 -30.01
C LEU A 307 1.80 -11.82 -30.84
#